data_AF-A0A532UBV7-F1
#
_entry.id   AF-A0A532UBV7-F1
#
_cell.length_a   1.000
_cell.length_b   1.000
_cell.length_c   1.000
_cell.angle_alpha   90.00
_cell.angle_beta   90.00
_cell.angle_gamma   90.00
#
_symmetry.space_group_name_H-M   'P 1'
#
loop_
_entity.id
_entity.type
_entity.pdbx_description
1 polymer ?
#
loop_
_entity_poly.entity_id
_entity_poly.type
_entity_poly.pdbx_seq_one_letter_code
_entity_poly.pdbx_strand_id
1 'polypeptide(L)' 'MVVFDHHKLRALRMERGYSLAGLARRLEQKTGLRVTRAGISCWERGKNLPSLTSLIAVAELYGKELGYFFKDV' A
#
# COMPACT_ATOMS: atom_id res chain seq x y z
N MET A 1 -12.76 -12.61 -11.29
CA MET A 1 -12.00 -11.42 -11.76
C MET A 1 -11.04 -11.02 -10.66
N VAL A 2 -9.78 -10.68 -10.94
CA VAL A 2 -8.81 -10.31 -9.88
C VAL A 2 -8.85 -8.80 -9.64
N VAL A 3 -9.02 -8.37 -8.38
CA VAL A 3 -9.10 -6.95 -7.99
C VAL A 3 -8.17 -6.63 -6.83
N PHE A 4 -7.71 -5.37 -6.75
CA PHE A 4 -6.90 -4.89 -5.63
C PHE A 4 -7.72 -4.87 -4.34
N ASP A 5 -7.18 -5.47 -3.29
CA ASP A 5 -7.80 -5.54 -1.97
C ASP A 5 -7.28 -4.44 -1.05
N HIS A 6 -7.98 -3.30 -1.05
CA HIS A 6 -7.61 -2.14 -0.24
C HIS A 6 -7.60 -2.41 1.28
N HIS A 7 -8.31 -3.45 1.77
CA HIS A 7 -8.31 -3.81 3.17
C HIS A 7 -6.95 -4.39 3.62
N LYS A 8 -6.26 -5.13 2.75
CA LYS A 8 -4.96 -5.75 3.07
C LYS A 8 -3.87 -4.70 3.32
N LEU A 9 -3.84 -3.63 2.54
CA LEU A 9 -2.91 -2.51 2.76
C LEU A 9 -3.16 -1.85 4.12
N ARG A 10 -4.44 -1.55 4.43
CA ARG A 10 -4.81 -0.93 5.71
C ARG A 10 -4.46 -1.84 6.88
N ALA A 11 -4.74 -3.14 6.78
CA ALA A 11 -4.44 -4.11 7.82
C ALA A 11 -2.94 -4.15 8.15
N LEU A 12 -2.08 -4.31 7.13
CA LEU A 12 -0.63 -4.30 7.31
C LEU A 12 -0.12 -2.98 7.91
N ARG A 13 -0.67 -1.84 7.48
CA ARG A 13 -0.31 -0.54 8.04
C ARG A 13 -0.63 -0.47 9.53
N MET A 14 -1.81 -0.92 9.93
CA MET A 14 -2.23 -0.91 11.34
C MET A 14 -1.46 -1.92 12.18
N GLU A 15 -1.21 -3.12 11.66
CA GLU A 15 -0.42 -4.17 12.34
C GLU A 15 1.00 -3.68 12.68
N ARG A 16 1.62 -2.91 11.78
CA ARG A 16 2.93 -2.30 12.02
C ARG A 16 2.87 -1.00 12.84
N GLY A 17 1.69 -0.56 13.26
CA GLY A 17 1.50 0.68 14.02
C GLY A 17 1.82 1.96 13.22
N TYR A 18 1.76 1.89 11.88
CA TYR A 18 2.10 3.04 11.05
C TYR A 18 0.91 3.99 10.91
N SER A 19 1.13 5.28 11.16
CA SER A 19 0.23 6.32 10.66
C SER A 19 0.29 6.38 9.13
N LEU A 20 -0.70 7.00 8.47
CA LEU A 20 -0.67 7.21 7.02
C LEU A 20 0.59 7.99 6.58
N ALA A 21 0.99 9.00 7.35
CA ALA A 21 2.22 9.76 7.10
C ALA A 21 3.49 8.93 7.38
N GLY A 22 3.42 8.06 8.40
CA GLY A 22 4.50 7.12 8.72
C GLY A 22 4.74 6.12 7.59
N LEU A 23 3.67 5.57 7.00
CA LEU A 23 3.79 4.69 5.83
C LEU A 23 4.39 5.42 4.62
N ALA A 24 3.90 6.62 4.31
CA ALA A 24 4.45 7.46 3.23
C ALA A 24 5.96 7.67 3.39
N ARG A 25 6.40 8.08 4.59
CA ARG A 25 7.82 8.30 4.89
C ARG A 25 8.64 7.01 4.73
N ARG A 26 8.12 5.86 5.16
CA ARG A 26 8.83 4.58 5.05
C ARG A 26 8.94 4.08 3.62
N LEU A 27 7.92 4.30 2.79
CA LEU A 27 7.98 4.01 1.35
C LEU A 27 9.10 4.83 0.70
N GLU A 28 9.13 6.14 0.96
CA GLU A 28 10.16 7.03 0.44
C GLU A 28 11.57 6.62 0.91
N GLN A 29 11.73 6.32 2.21
CA GLN A 29 13.02 5.91 2.77
C GLN A 29 13.54 4.57 2.24
N LYS A 30 12.65 3.59 2.02
CA LYS A 30 13.07 2.24 1.64
C LYS A 30 13.21 2.07 0.13
N THR A 31 12.30 2.67 -0.65
CA THR A 31 12.21 2.41 -2.09
C THR A 31 12.46 3.67 -2.94
N GLY A 32 12.71 4.82 -2.31
CA GLY A 32 12.82 6.12 -3.00
C GLY A 32 11.50 6.65 -3.55
N LEU A 33 10.38 5.92 -3.37
CA LEU A 33 9.10 6.31 -3.94
C LEU A 33 8.36 7.26 -3.01
N ARG A 34 8.23 8.51 -3.44
CA ARG A 34 7.46 9.51 -2.71
C ARG A 34 5.97 9.31 -2.93
N VAL A 35 5.25 9.03 -1.85
CA VAL A 35 3.79 8.89 -1.83
C VAL A 35 3.21 9.85 -0.80
N THR A 36 2.07 10.48 -1.09
CA THR A 36 1.41 11.37 -0.13
C THR A 36 0.51 10.61 0.85
N ARG A 37 0.34 11.16 2.05
CA ARG A 37 -0.64 10.68 3.04
C ARG A 37 -2.05 10.53 2.45
N ALA A 38 -2.45 11.49 1.63
CA ALA A 38 -3.75 11.51 0.97
C ALA A 38 -3.89 10.38 -0.06
N GLY A 39 -2.84 10.12 -0.85
CA GLY A 39 -2.80 9.00 -1.79
C GLY A 39 -3.03 7.66 -1.11
N ILE A 40 -2.27 7.37 -0.04
CA ILE A 40 -2.45 6.15 0.76
C ILE A 40 -3.87 6.06 1.31
N SER A 41 -4.42 7.16 1.82
CA SER A 41 -5.80 7.19 2.33
C SER A 41 -6.83 6.87 1.24
N CYS A 42 -6.62 7.33 0.01
CA CYS A 42 -7.49 6.98 -1.11
C CYS A 42 -7.39 5.50 -1.47
N TRP A 43 -6.17 4.94 -1.46
CA TRP A 43 -5.94 3.51 -1.72
C TRP A 43 -6.67 2.62 -0.70
N GLU A 44 -6.51 2.89 0.60
CA GLU A 44 -7.14 2.09 1.68
C GLU A 44 -8.67 2.16 1.71
N ARG A 45 -9.24 3.22 1.12
CA ARG A 45 -10.70 3.42 0.99
C ARG A 45 -11.25 2.92 -0.35
N GLY A 46 -10.41 2.37 -1.22
CA GLY A 46 -10.82 1.92 -2.56
C GLY A 46 -11.25 3.05 -3.50
N LYS A 47 -10.93 4.33 -3.17
CA LYS A 47 -11.30 5.47 -4.03
C LYS A 47 -10.47 5.52 -5.31
N ASN A 48 -9.20 5.11 -5.21
CA ASN A 48 -8.24 5.15 -6.29
C ASN A 48 -7.35 3.90 -6.19
N LEU A 49 -6.90 3.39 -7.33
CA LEU A 49 -5.92 2.31 -7.36
C LEU A 49 -4.49 2.87 -7.24
N PRO A 50 -3.58 2.18 -6.53
CA PRO A 50 -2.16 2.49 -6.61
C PRO A 50 -1.61 2.13 -8.00
N SER A 51 -0.60 2.86 -8.47
CA SER A 51 0.14 2.45 -9.66
C SER A 51 0.91 1.16 -9.42
N LEU A 52 1.30 0.45 -10.49
CA LEU A 52 2.13 -0.75 -10.37
C LEU A 52 3.42 -0.48 -9.59
N THR A 53 4.09 0.64 -9.85
CA THR A 53 5.29 1.06 -9.10
C THR A 53 5.00 1.24 -7.61
N SER A 54 3.84 1.80 -7.26
CA SER A 54 3.43 1.96 -5.86
C SER A 54 3.15 0.62 -5.20
N LEU A 55 2.52 -0.32 -5.91
CA LEU A 55 2.27 -1.67 -5.42
C LEU A 55 3.58 -2.42 -5.18
N ILE A 56 4.54 -2.32 -6.08
CA ILE A 56 5.88 -2.93 -5.93
C ILE A 56 6.56 -2.38 -4.68
N ALA A 57 6.55 -1.05 -4.50
CA ALA A 57 7.15 -0.41 -3.33
C ALA A 57 6.50 -0.86 -2.00
N VAL A 58 5.17 -0.98 -1.99
CA VAL A 58 4.43 -1.48 -0.83
C VAL A 58 4.78 -2.96 -0.56
N ALA A 59 4.82 -3.78 -1.59
CA ALA A 59 5.19 -5.20 -1.49
C ALA A 59 6.60 -5.37 -0.93
N GLU A 60 7.58 -4.62 -1.46
CA GLU A 60 8.95 -4.59 -0.96
C GLU A 60 9.02 -4.10 0.49
N LEU A 61 8.27 -3.04 0.84
CA LEU A 61 8.24 -2.51 2.21
C LEU A 61 7.80 -3.56 3.22
N TYR A 62 6.74 -4.30 2.92
CA TYR A 62 6.18 -5.30 3.82
C TYR A 62 6.78 -6.70 3.65
N GLY A 63 7.70 -6.90 2.69
CA GLY A 63 8.26 -8.22 2.38
C GLY A 63 7.18 -9.20 1.93
N LYS A 64 6.25 -8.73 1.11
CA LYS A 64 5.14 -9.51 0.55
C LYS A 64 5.32 -9.63 -0.96
N GLU A 65 4.77 -10.69 -1.54
CA GLU A 65 4.62 -10.77 -2.99
C GLU A 65 3.50 -9.83 -3.47
N LEU A 66 3.58 -9.37 -4.72
CA LEU A 66 2.53 -8.50 -5.29
C LEU A 66 1.13 -9.13 -5.21
N GLY A 67 1.03 -10.44 -5.47
CA GLY A 67 -0.23 -11.19 -5.43
C GLY A 67 -0.95 -11.11 -4.07
N TYR A 68 -0.20 -10.86 -2.99
CA TYR A 68 -0.80 -10.67 -1.66
C TYR A 68 -1.86 -9.56 -1.67
N PHE A 69 -1.69 -8.49 -2.45
CA PHE A 69 -2.59 -7.33 -2.44
C PHE A 69 -3.82 -7.47 -3.34
N PHE A 70 -4.05 -8.65 -3.91
CA PHE A 70 -5.19 -8.91 -4.78
C PHE A 70 -6.13 -9.96 -4.16
N LYS A 71 -7.36 -10.02 -4.68
CA LYS A 71 -8.36 -11.05 -4.35
C LYS A 71 -9.19 -11.38 -5.59
N ASP A 72 -9.73 -12.60 -5.59
CA ASP A 72 -10.74 -13.02 -6.54
C ASP A 72 -12.12 -12.51 -6.12
N VAL A 73 -12.88 -12.04 -7.09
CA VAL A 73 -14.31 -11.69 -7.00
C VAL A 73 -15.11 -12.36 -8.10
#